data_AF-A0A3M5F3K0-F1
#
_entry.id   AF-A0A3M5F3K0-F1
#
_cell.length_a   1.000
_cell.length_b   1.000
_cell.length_c   1.000
_cell.angle_alpha   90.00
_cell.angle_beta   90.00
_cell.angle_gamma   90.00
#
_symmetry.space_group_name_H-M   'P 1'
#
loop_
_entity.id
_entity.type
_entity.pdbx_description
1 polymer ?
#
loop_
_entity_poly.entity_id
_entity_poly.type
_entity_poly.pdbx_seq_one_letter_code
_entity_poly.pdbx_strand_id
1 'polypeptide(L)'
;MNFNPPALRSTSSRVQICLTAVLLCLPLLFSTHAGAAGTASEHANVEVMIRQLNALEAVAQRSVDLPQDPAQRYHLDYPRLASDIACTSSALRGVPKKSA
;
A
#
# COMPACT_ATOMS: atom_id res chain seq x y z
N MET A 1 33.05 -26.75 -11.22
CA MET A 1 32.74 -25.35 -11.61
C MET A 1 31.94 -24.72 -10.48
N ASN A 2 32.47 -23.68 -9.84
CA ASN A 2 31.88 -23.06 -8.65
C ASN A 2 31.22 -21.73 -9.06
N PHE A 3 29.90 -21.63 -9.01
CA PHE A 3 29.16 -20.41 -9.35
C PHE A 3 29.07 -19.54 -8.10
N ASN A 4 29.85 -18.46 -8.05
CA ASN A 4 29.70 -17.41 -7.05
C ASN A 4 28.69 -16.39 -7.59
N PRO A 5 27.52 -16.16 -6.96
CA PRO A 5 26.64 -15.07 -7.37
C PRO A 5 27.31 -13.74 -7.00
N PRO A 6 27.30 -12.72 -7.88
CA PRO A 6 27.86 -11.43 -7.55
C PRO A 6 27.07 -10.83 -6.39
N ALA A 7 27.77 -10.50 -5.31
CA ALA A 7 27.24 -9.66 -4.26
C ALA A 7 26.75 -8.36 -4.90
N LEU A 8 25.44 -8.11 -4.82
CA LEU A 8 24.81 -6.82 -5.09
C LEU A 8 25.26 -5.84 -3.99
N ARG A 9 26.54 -5.44 -4.07
CA ARG A 9 27.10 -4.36 -3.27
C ARG A 9 27.23 -3.17 -4.20
N SER A 10 26.67 -2.05 -3.76
CA SER A 10 26.64 -0.75 -4.42
C SER A 10 25.41 -0.52 -5.29
N THR A 11 24.35 -0.01 -4.68
CA THR A 11 23.45 0.90 -5.40
C THR A 11 23.20 2.11 -4.51
N SER A 12 23.41 3.28 -5.10
CA SER A 12 23.16 4.59 -4.51
C SER A 12 21.75 4.66 -3.90
N SER A 13 21.60 5.27 -2.73
CA SER A 13 20.32 5.43 -2.00
C SER A 13 19.18 5.90 -2.92
N ARG A 14 19.48 6.75 -3.90
CA ARG A 14 18.53 7.23 -4.92
C ARG A 14 18.03 6.11 -5.85
N VAL A 15 18.89 5.18 -6.26
CA VAL A 15 18.54 4.04 -7.10
C VAL A 15 17.64 3.07 -6.32
N GLN A 16 17.92 2.87 -5.03
CA GLN A 16 17.09 2.04 -4.17
C GLN A 16 15.70 2.65 -3.96
N ILE A 17 15.61 3.95 -3.71
CA ILE A 17 14.33 4.68 -3.60
C ILE A 17 13.53 4.57 -4.91
N CYS A 18 14.15 4.85 -6.06
CA CYS A 18 13.48 4.74 -7.36
C CYS A 18 12.97 3.31 -7.62
N LEU A 19 13.79 2.29 -7.32
CA LEU A 19 13.41 0.90 -7.54
C LEU A 19 12.23 0.50 -6.65
N THR A 20 12.21 0.93 -5.38
CA THR A 20 11.06 0.68 -4.49
C THR A 20 9.79 1.40 -4.95
N ALA A 21 9.88 2.65 -5.40
CA ALA A 21 8.74 3.40 -5.93
C ALA A 21 8.16 2.74 -7.20
N VAL A 22 9.02 2.28 -8.10
CA VAL A 22 8.62 1.55 -9.31
C VAL A 22 7.94 0.24 -8.93
N LEU A 23 8.53 -0.55 -8.03
CA LEU A 23 7.96 -1.82 -7.56
C LEU A 23 6.56 -1.65 -6.93
N LEU A 24 6.32 -0.53 -6.22
CA LEU A 24 5.01 -0.19 -5.64
C LEU A 24 4.00 0.31 -6.69
N CYS A 25 4.45 1.00 -7.74
CA CYS A 25 3.59 1.48 -8.82
C CYS A 25 3.16 0.39 -9.80
N LEU A 26 3.99 -0.63 -10.05
CA LEU A 26 3.66 -1.73 -10.96
C LEU A 26 2.28 -2.38 -10.67
N PRO A 27 1.95 -2.82 -9.44
CA PRO A 27 0.67 -3.49 -9.17
C PRO A 27 -0.56 -2.57 -9.34
N LEU A 28 -0.39 -1.26 -9.23
CA LEU A 28 -1.47 -0.29 -9.48
C LEU A 28 -1.82 -0.21 -10.98
N LEU A 29 -0.81 -0.35 -11.86
CA LEU A 29 -0.98 -0.30 -13.31
C LEU A 29 -1.59 -1.59 -13.89
N PHE A 30 -1.35 -2.73 -13.26
CA PHE A 30 -1.88 -4.03 -13.73
C PHE A 30 -3.30 -4.33 -13.23
N SER A 31 -3.90 -3.48 -12.39
CA SER A 31 -5.25 -3.68 -11.87
C SER A 31 -6.37 -3.35 -12.89
N THR A 32 -6.02 -2.94 -14.12
CA THR A 32 -6.97 -2.50 -15.15
C THR A 32 -7.17 -3.53 -16.26
N HIS A 33 -7.56 -4.78 -15.96
CA HIS A 33 -8.13 -5.62 -17.03
C HIS A 33 -9.02 -6.77 -16.57
N ALA A 34 -10.29 -6.70 -16.99
CA ALA A 34 -11.07 -7.74 -17.68
C ALA A 34 -12.52 -7.79 -17.17
N GLY A 35 -13.41 -7.09 -17.87
CA GLY A 35 -14.85 -7.24 -17.71
C GLY A 35 -15.35 -8.47 -18.45
N ALA A 36 -16.16 -9.29 -17.77
CA ALA A 36 -17.25 -10.13 -18.30
C ALA A 36 -17.74 -11.15 -17.22
N ALA A 37 -18.27 -10.67 -16.07
CA ALA A 37 -19.09 -11.46 -15.12
C ALA A 37 -19.53 -10.54 -13.97
N GLY A 38 -20.64 -9.80 -14.13
CA GLY A 38 -21.02 -8.66 -13.28
C GLY A 38 -20.68 -8.80 -11.78
N THR A 39 -21.19 -9.82 -11.09
CA THR A 39 -21.00 -9.97 -9.63
C THR A 39 -19.67 -10.61 -9.23
N ALA A 40 -19.14 -11.56 -10.02
CA ALA A 40 -17.85 -12.20 -9.73
C ALA A 40 -16.66 -11.25 -10.02
N SER A 41 -16.78 -10.43 -11.06
CA SER A 41 -15.84 -9.36 -11.39
C SER A 41 -15.93 -8.22 -10.37
N GLU A 42 -17.14 -7.82 -9.94
CA GLU A 42 -17.32 -6.86 -8.84
C GLU A 42 -16.69 -7.36 -7.53
N HIS A 43 -16.95 -8.61 -7.14
CA HIS A 43 -16.35 -9.19 -5.94
C HIS A 43 -14.82 -9.26 -6.03
N ALA A 44 -14.27 -9.65 -7.18
CA ALA A 44 -12.82 -9.65 -7.41
C ALA A 44 -12.22 -8.23 -7.37
N ASN A 45 -12.93 -7.23 -7.91
CA ASN A 45 -12.50 -5.84 -7.89
C ASN A 45 -12.51 -5.28 -6.45
N VAL A 46 -13.57 -5.57 -5.67
CA VAL A 46 -13.65 -5.20 -4.24
C VAL A 46 -12.51 -5.85 -3.45
N GLU A 47 -12.19 -7.12 -3.70
CA GLU A 47 -11.07 -7.80 -3.05
C GLU A 47 -9.71 -7.15 -3.37
N VAL A 48 -9.49 -6.72 -4.62
CA VAL A 48 -8.29 -5.96 -4.99
C VAL A 48 -8.25 -4.62 -4.26
N MET A 49 -9.35 -3.87 -4.24
CA MET A 49 -9.44 -2.58 -3.55
C MET A 49 -9.17 -2.71 -2.06
N ILE A 50 -9.70 -3.76 -1.42
CA ILE A 50 -9.42 -4.09 -0.02
C ILE A 50 -7.92 -4.36 0.21
N ARG A 51 -7.26 -5.10 -0.70
CA ARG A 51 -5.81 -5.36 -0.59
C ARG A 51 -4.99 -4.09 -0.75
N GLN A 52 -5.39 -3.20 -1.66
CA GLN A 52 -4.76 -1.90 -1.83
C GLN A 52 -4.92 -1.02 -0.58
N LEU A 53 -6.11 -0.97 0.00
CA LEU A 53 -6.36 -0.28 1.26
C LEU A 53 -5.51 -0.87 2.40
N ASN A 54 -5.44 -2.19 2.53
CA ASN A 54 -4.57 -2.83 3.53
C ASN A 54 -3.08 -2.49 3.33
N ALA A 55 -2.62 -2.39 2.08
CA ALA A 55 -1.24 -1.99 1.79
C ALA A 55 -0.99 -0.52 2.19
N LEU A 56 -1.93 0.38 1.90
CA LEU A 56 -1.86 1.78 2.33
C LEU A 56 -1.91 1.93 3.85
N GLU A 57 -2.76 1.15 4.53
CA GLU A 57 -2.83 1.11 5.99
C GLU A 57 -1.48 0.70 6.60
N ALA A 58 -0.86 -0.36 6.08
CA ALA A 58 0.44 -0.82 6.54
C ALA A 58 1.55 0.23 6.31
N VAL A 59 1.48 1.00 5.22
CA VAL A 59 2.39 2.13 4.98
C VAL A 59 2.13 3.23 6.00
N ALA A 60 0.87 3.64 6.19
CA ALA A 60 0.51 4.68 7.16
C ALA A 60 0.95 4.33 8.58
N GLN A 61 0.74 3.08 9.01
CA GLN A 61 1.19 2.59 10.32
C GLN A 61 2.71 2.68 10.49
N ARG A 62 3.49 2.27 9.47
CA ARG A 62 4.95 2.37 9.50
C ARG A 62 5.44 3.83 9.47
N SER A 63 4.68 4.72 8.85
CA SER A 63 5.03 6.14 8.76
C SER A 63 4.86 6.89 10.07
N VAL A 64 4.14 6.34 11.06
CA VAL A 64 4.05 6.91 12.42
C VAL A 64 5.43 6.99 13.08
N ASP A 65 6.29 5.99 12.84
CA ASP A 65 7.63 5.91 13.42
C ASP A 65 8.68 6.71 12.64
N LEU A 66 8.29 7.35 11.54
CA LEU A 66 9.21 8.10 10.70
C LEU A 66 9.65 9.39 11.41
N PRO A 67 10.95 9.72 11.40
CA PRO A 67 11.44 10.97 11.99
C PRO A 67 10.70 12.17 11.38
N GLN A 68 10.11 12.99 12.25
CA GLN A 68 9.45 14.22 11.82
C GLN A 68 10.51 15.31 11.65
N ASP A 69 10.55 15.93 10.47
CA ASP A 69 11.41 17.09 10.23
C ASP A 69 10.82 18.31 10.95
N PRO A 70 11.53 18.91 11.94
CA PRO A 70 11.04 20.09 12.64
C PRO A 70 10.89 21.32 11.74
N ALA A 71 11.49 21.35 10.55
CA ALA A 71 11.31 22.41 9.56
C ALA A 71 10.04 22.24 8.72
N GLN A 72 9.38 21.08 8.79
CA GLN A 72 8.18 20.79 8.00
C GLN A 72 6.95 21.48 8.62
N ARG A 73 6.25 22.30 7.84
CA ARG A 73 5.08 23.05 8.32
C ARG A 73 3.80 22.22 8.41
N TYR A 74 3.74 21.10 7.68
CA TYR A 74 2.56 20.26 7.58
C TYR A 74 2.94 18.81 7.85
N HIS A 75 2.31 18.22 8.86
CA HIS A 75 2.46 16.81 9.20
C HIS A 75 1.16 16.09 8.87
N LEU A 76 1.28 14.88 8.34
CA LEU A 76 0.14 14.01 8.10
C LEU A 76 -0.19 13.26 9.38
N ASP A 77 -1.46 13.30 9.80
CA ASP A 77 -1.97 12.51 10.92
C ASP A 77 -2.15 11.05 10.47
N TYR A 78 -1.04 10.31 10.50
CA TYR A 78 -1.00 8.90 10.12
C TYR A 78 -1.93 8.00 10.96
N PRO A 79 -2.05 8.19 12.30
CA PRO A 79 -3.03 7.44 13.10
C PRO A 79 -4.47 7.64 12.61
N ARG A 80 -4.87 8.88 12.33
CA ARG A 80 -6.22 9.17 11.81
C ARG A 80 -6.41 8.54 10.42
N LEU A 81 -5.44 8.68 9.53
CA LEU A 81 -5.48 8.07 8.20
C LEU A 81 -5.63 6.54 8.27
N ALA A 82 -4.87 5.86 9.11
CA ALA A 82 -4.96 4.41 9.28
C ALA A 82 -6.36 3.99 9.76
N SER A 83 -6.94 4.73 10.72
CA SER A 83 -8.31 4.50 11.19
C SER A 83 -9.35 4.68 10.07
N ASP A 84 -9.21 5.73 9.25
CA ASP A 84 -10.13 5.99 8.13
C ASP A 84 -10.03 4.91 7.03
N ILE A 85 -8.82 4.40 6.76
CA ILE A 85 -8.61 3.29 5.83
C ILE A 85 -9.22 1.99 6.36
N ALA A 86 -8.98 1.65 7.63
CA ALA A 86 -9.59 0.49 8.28
C ALA A 86 -11.13 0.59 8.31
N CYS A 87 -11.63 1.80 8.51
CA CYS A 87 -13.06 2.12 8.44
C CYS A 87 -13.63 1.85 7.03
N THR A 88 -12.91 2.23 5.98
CA THR A 88 -13.34 2.02 4.59
C THR A 88 -13.23 0.54 4.20
N SER A 89 -12.13 -0.13 4.53
CA SER A 89 -11.93 -1.55 4.21
C SER A 89 -12.95 -2.44 4.94
N SER A 90 -13.32 -2.13 6.18
CA SER A 90 -14.39 -2.82 6.91
C SER A 90 -15.76 -2.63 6.27
N ALA A 91 -16.08 -1.42 5.80
CA ALA A 91 -17.33 -1.14 5.09
C ALA A 91 -17.43 -1.95 3.79
N LEU A 92 -16.34 -2.04 3.02
CA LEU A 92 -16.28 -2.82 1.78
C LEU A 92 -16.42 -4.34 2.01
N ARG A 93 -15.98 -4.82 3.18
CA ARG A 93 -16.18 -6.22 3.61
C ARG A 93 -17.58 -6.49 4.15
N GLY A 94 -18.44 -5.46 4.28
CA GLY A 94 -19.76 -5.58 4.89
C GLY A 94 -19.74 -5.79 6.41
N VAL A 95 -18.63 -5.45 7.08
CA VAL A 95 -18.52 -5.57 8.54
C VAL A 95 -19.23 -4.37 9.18
N PRO A 96 -20.26 -4.58 10.04
CA PRO A 96 -20.99 -3.49 10.65
C PRO A 96 -20.09 -2.68 11.59
N LYS A 97 -20.24 -1.35 11.58
CA LYS A 97 -19.64 -0.48 12.59
C LYS A 97 -20.24 -0.87 13.94
N LYS A 98 -19.41 -1.28 14.92
CA LYS A 98 -19.87 -1.38 16.31
C LYS A 98 -20.27 0.04 16.74
N SER A 99 -21.57 0.27 16.90
CA SER A 99 -22.08 1.48 17.56
C SER A 99 -21.54 1.45 18.99
N ALA A 100 -20.67 2.41 19.31
CA ALA A 100 -20.26 2.69 20.68
C ALA A 100 -21.43 3.33 21.46
#